data_AF-A0A6P5LKJ8-F1
#
_entry.id   AF-A0A6P5LKJ8-F1
#
_cell.length_a   1.000
_cell.length_b   1.000
_cell.length_c   1.000
_cell.angle_alpha   90.00
_cell.angle_beta   90.00
_cell.angle_gamma   90.00
#
_symmetry.space_group_name_H-M   'P 1'
#
loop_
_entity.id
_entity.type
_entity.pdbx_description
1 polymer ?
#
loop_
_entity_poly.entity_id
_entity_poly.type
_entity_poly.pdbx_seq_one_letter_code
_entity_poly.pdbx_strand_id
1 'polypeptide(L)'
;MGGAISSTMAFSASFQNGLQILARKLRPLPRLLWTSQRCSASIFKASELQVELCQTQQRKPGSGEPLIFGKQFTDHMLTVEWCSKQGWGAPCIRPFGSLMLHPACSALHYGIEVFEGLKAFRGKDQRVCLFRPWLNMDRMLRSSLRLCLPAFDKLELLECIRRLVEIDEKWVPSGNERKASLYIRPTLIGNESSLGVHPPMKALLYVILSPVGAYFSGDSLTPISLLADPRFVRAWIGGVGDCKQGGNYGPTVFVQQTANQEGCEQVLWLYGPDHLLTEIGTMNIFIFWTYKDGVLELVTPPLDGIILPGVIRQSLLDLARTWGEFRVSERSVSMSELLLALREERVLEIFGSGTACQMCPVHRILYQGEHLHIPTMENGPNLTLRFHKTLCDIQYGDGSHEWMLPV
;
A
#
# COMPACT_ATOMS: atom_id res chain seq x y z
N MET A 1 33.12 29.39 21.86
CA MET A 1 32.46 28.91 23.09
C MET A 1 31.15 29.67 23.23
N GLY A 2 29.95 29.12 23.19
CA GLY A 2 29.46 27.77 22.91
C GLY A 2 27.98 27.94 22.52
N GLY A 3 27.54 27.19 21.51
CA GLY A 3 26.14 27.03 21.16
C GLY A 3 25.64 25.62 21.52
N ALA A 4 24.36 25.39 21.23
CA ALA A 4 23.62 24.12 21.20
C ALA A 4 22.69 23.86 22.39
N ILE A 5 21.47 24.42 22.35
CA ILE A 5 20.23 23.77 22.81
C ILE A 5 19.08 24.37 21.97
N SER A 6 18.54 23.62 20.99
CA SER A 6 17.14 23.77 20.50
C SER A 6 16.89 22.90 19.24
N SER A 7 16.94 21.57 19.38
CA SER A 7 16.41 20.65 18.35
C SER A 7 15.45 19.60 18.93
N THR A 8 15.38 19.45 20.25
CA THR A 8 14.58 18.40 20.91
C THR A 8 13.13 18.82 21.19
N MET A 9 12.79 20.12 21.23
CA MET A 9 11.44 20.58 21.55
C MET A 9 10.45 20.49 20.37
N ALA A 10 10.93 20.58 19.13
CA ALA A 10 10.08 20.55 17.94
C ALA A 10 9.39 19.19 17.72
N PHE A 11 9.98 18.11 18.24
CA PHE A 11 9.42 16.75 18.16
C PHE A 11 8.20 16.54 19.08
N SER A 12 8.08 17.29 20.17
CA SER A 12 6.97 17.13 21.14
C SER A 12 5.71 17.91 20.77
N ALA A 13 5.83 18.98 19.97
CA ALA A 13 4.71 19.88 19.67
C ALA A 13 3.84 19.36 18.51
N SER A 14 4.40 18.68 17.50
CA SER A 14 3.59 18.01 16.46
C SER A 14 2.93 16.72 16.98
N PHE A 15 3.46 16.16 18.07
CA PHE A 15 3.00 14.93 18.72
C PHE A 15 1.64 15.08 19.41
N GLN A 16 1.32 16.25 19.99
CA GLN A 16 0.07 16.43 20.74
C GLN A 16 -1.16 16.69 19.86
N ASN A 17 -1.00 17.32 18.69
CA ASN A 17 -2.12 17.66 17.83
C ASN A 17 -2.71 16.46 17.06
N GLY A 18 -1.92 15.43 16.76
CA GLY A 18 -2.40 14.21 16.08
C GLY A 18 -3.18 13.24 16.99
N LEU A 19 -3.00 13.34 18.31
CA LEU A 19 -3.61 12.42 19.28
C LEU A 19 -5.06 12.76 19.65
N GLN A 20 -5.52 14.00 19.42
CA GLN A 20 -6.83 14.45 19.87
C GLN A 20 -7.99 14.15 18.89
N ILE A 21 -7.72 13.76 17.65
CA ILE A 21 -8.78 13.51 16.64
C ILE A 21 -9.14 12.01 16.50
N LEU A 22 -8.32 11.09 17.01
CA LEU A 22 -8.55 9.63 16.92
C LEU A 22 -9.39 9.03 18.07
N ALA A 23 -9.73 9.82 19.09
CA ALA A 23 -10.46 9.36 20.26
C ALA A 23 -11.98 9.44 20.08
N ARG A 24 -12.57 8.80 19.07
CA ARG A 24 -14.02 8.52 19.04
C ARG A 24 -14.39 7.39 18.08
N LYS A 25 -14.68 6.23 18.70
CA LYS A 25 -15.32 4.99 18.22
C LYS A 25 -14.40 3.75 18.21
N LEU A 26 -14.15 3.22 19.40
CA LEU A 26 -13.75 1.82 19.59
C LEU A 26 -14.92 1.08 20.26
N ARG A 27 -15.52 0.11 19.55
CA ARG A 27 -16.35 -0.94 20.16
C ARG A 27 -15.42 -2.06 20.65
N PRO A 28 -15.73 -2.73 21.78
CA PRO A 28 -14.82 -3.71 22.37
C PRO A 28 -14.81 -5.00 21.55
N LEU A 29 -13.63 -5.53 21.22
CA LEU A 29 -13.49 -6.90 20.73
C LEU A 29 -13.65 -7.91 21.89
N PRO A 30 -14.17 -9.13 21.64
CA PRO A 30 -14.29 -10.15 22.67
C PRO A 30 -12.91 -10.68 23.07
N ARG A 31 -12.64 -10.67 24.37
CA ARG A 31 -11.47 -11.32 24.99
C ARG A 31 -11.60 -12.83 24.87
N LEU A 32 -10.85 -13.46 23.98
CA LEU A 32 -10.50 -14.88 24.13
C LEU A 32 -9.12 -15.16 23.53
N LEU A 33 -8.34 -15.96 24.29
CA LEU A 33 -6.99 -16.47 24.03
C LEU A 33 -5.83 -15.53 24.45
N TRP A 34 -5.69 -15.33 25.75
CA TRP A 34 -4.39 -15.08 26.37
C TRP A 34 -3.91 -16.40 26.98
N THR A 35 -3.08 -17.14 26.26
CA THR A 35 -2.18 -18.11 26.88
C THR A 35 -0.93 -17.38 27.32
N SER A 36 -0.72 -17.37 28.62
CA SER A 36 0.41 -16.76 29.31
C SER A 36 1.69 -17.55 29.04
N GLN A 37 2.45 -17.14 28.05
CA GLN A 37 3.89 -17.42 27.98
C GLN A 37 4.60 -16.07 27.83
N ARG A 38 4.92 -15.47 28.99
CA ARG A 38 5.74 -14.26 29.09
C ARG A 38 7.19 -14.62 28.73
N CYS A 39 7.48 -14.80 27.44
CA CYS A 39 8.76 -14.32 26.94
C CYS A 39 8.59 -12.82 26.75
N SER A 40 9.33 -12.02 27.51
CA SER A 40 9.60 -10.63 27.12
C SER A 40 10.41 -10.69 25.83
N ALA A 41 9.76 -10.98 24.69
CA ALA A 41 10.42 -10.97 23.41
C ALA A 41 10.93 -9.55 23.19
N SER A 42 12.26 -9.39 23.13
CA SER A 42 12.89 -8.10 22.85
C SER A 42 12.32 -7.59 21.53
N ILE A 43 11.72 -6.40 21.58
CA ILE A 43 11.37 -5.64 20.38
C ILE A 43 12.66 -4.92 19.97
N PHE A 44 13.06 -5.02 18.71
CA PHE A 44 14.23 -4.26 18.22
C PHE A 44 14.00 -2.76 18.38
N LYS A 45 15.08 -2.03 18.66
CA LYS A 45 15.05 -0.57 18.82
C LYS A 45 15.82 0.10 17.70
N ALA A 46 15.26 1.18 17.15
CA ALA A 46 15.96 1.98 16.16
C ALA A 46 17.22 2.65 16.74
N SER A 47 17.30 2.85 18.06
CA SER A 47 18.50 3.30 18.75
C SER A 47 19.65 2.29 18.72
N GLU A 48 19.37 1.02 18.43
CA GLU A 48 20.35 -0.08 18.32
C GLU A 48 20.74 -0.34 16.86
N LEU A 49 20.30 0.51 15.93
CA LEU A 49 20.52 0.36 14.51
C LEU A 49 22.00 0.38 14.16
N GLN A 50 22.46 -0.71 13.56
CA GLN A 50 23.79 -0.84 12.99
C GLN A 50 23.76 -0.39 11.53
N VAL A 51 24.82 0.28 11.08
CA VAL A 51 24.91 0.79 9.71
C VAL A 51 26.25 0.36 9.11
N GLU A 52 26.19 -0.40 8.03
CA GLU A 52 27.29 -0.77 7.16
C GLU A 52 27.07 -0.11 5.79
N LEU A 53 27.88 0.90 5.48
CA LEU A 53 27.78 1.62 4.21
C LEU A 53 28.48 0.84 3.08
N CYS A 54 27.91 0.90 1.87
CA CYS A 54 28.56 0.32 0.70
C CYS A 54 29.89 1.03 0.39
N GLN A 55 30.90 0.24 0.01
CA GLN A 55 32.20 0.79 -0.42
C GLN A 55 32.15 1.36 -1.83
N THR A 56 31.22 0.88 -2.66
CA THR A 56 31.01 1.33 -4.03
C THR A 56 29.52 1.49 -4.26
N GLN A 57 29.12 2.70 -4.66
CA GLN A 57 27.73 3.01 -4.97
C GLN A 57 27.38 2.52 -6.38
N GLN A 58 26.17 2.00 -6.53
CA GLN A 58 25.62 1.67 -7.83
C GLN A 58 25.37 2.95 -8.63
N ARG A 59 25.44 2.82 -9.95
CA ARG A 59 25.07 3.90 -10.86
C ARG A 59 23.58 4.20 -10.70
N LYS A 60 23.26 5.42 -10.27
CA LYS A 60 21.88 5.93 -10.21
C LYS A 60 21.34 6.12 -11.64
N PRO A 61 20.05 5.85 -11.89
CA PRO A 61 19.45 6.07 -13.19
C PRO A 61 19.62 7.53 -13.63
N GLY A 62 20.00 7.73 -14.89
CA GLY A 62 20.14 9.08 -15.44
C GLY A 62 18.80 9.82 -15.51
N SER A 63 18.83 11.15 -15.53
CA SER A 63 17.63 11.99 -15.64
C SER A 63 16.80 11.75 -16.91
N GLY A 64 17.34 11.05 -17.91
CA GLY A 64 16.65 10.62 -19.13
C GLY A 64 16.13 9.18 -19.09
N GLU A 65 16.61 8.32 -18.19
CA GLU A 65 16.38 6.88 -18.25
C GLU A 65 15.00 6.49 -17.69
N PRO A 66 14.36 5.43 -18.24
CA PRO A 66 13.06 4.97 -17.77
C PRO A 66 13.16 4.31 -16.39
N LEU A 67 12.32 4.74 -15.45
CA LEU A 67 12.20 4.14 -14.12
C LEU A 67 11.07 3.10 -14.12
N ILE A 68 11.41 1.86 -14.45
CA ILE A 68 10.45 0.73 -14.47
C ILE A 68 10.21 0.24 -13.04
N PHE A 69 8.94 0.14 -12.66
CA PHE A 69 8.53 -0.27 -11.31
C PHE A 69 9.19 -1.59 -10.87
N GLY A 70 9.93 -1.54 -9.76
CA GLY A 70 10.49 -2.72 -9.09
C GLY A 70 11.63 -3.42 -9.85
N LYS A 71 12.32 -2.72 -10.75
CA LYS A 71 13.45 -3.30 -11.53
C LYS A 71 14.82 -2.81 -11.10
N GLN A 72 14.90 -1.63 -10.50
CA GLN A 72 16.14 -1.04 -9.98
C GLN A 72 16.03 -0.91 -8.46
N PHE A 73 17.13 -1.15 -7.74
CA PHE A 73 17.18 -1.11 -6.28
C PHE A 73 18.31 -0.19 -5.83
N THR A 74 18.18 0.36 -4.62
CA THR A 74 19.16 1.29 -4.07
C THR A 74 20.40 0.57 -3.51
N ASP A 75 21.33 1.36 -2.96
CA ASP A 75 22.62 0.87 -2.48
C ASP A 75 22.51 0.02 -1.22
N HIS A 76 21.49 0.26 -0.38
CA HIS A 76 21.34 -0.38 0.93
C HIS A 76 19.98 -1.06 1.11
N MET A 77 19.91 -1.94 2.10
CA MET A 77 18.68 -2.56 2.59
C MET A 77 18.69 -2.64 4.13
N LEU A 78 17.52 -2.61 4.74
CA LEU A 78 17.35 -2.92 6.17
C LEU A 78 17.14 -4.42 6.33
N THR A 79 17.73 -5.02 7.37
CA THR A 79 17.43 -6.38 7.83
C THR A 79 17.34 -6.47 9.34
N VAL A 80 16.41 -7.26 9.85
CA VAL A 80 16.26 -7.57 11.29
C VAL A 80 15.88 -9.03 11.43
N GLU A 81 16.72 -9.80 12.12
CA GLU A 81 16.45 -11.21 12.40
C GLU A 81 15.65 -11.39 13.69
N TRP A 82 14.83 -12.43 13.73
CA TRP A 82 14.11 -12.83 14.92
C TRP A 82 14.24 -14.34 15.15
N CYS A 83 14.36 -14.74 16.42
CA CYS A 83 14.11 -16.12 16.81
C CYS A 83 13.32 -16.23 18.11
N SER A 84 12.55 -17.30 18.26
CA SER A 84 11.67 -17.51 19.43
C SER A 84 12.41 -17.56 20.77
N LYS A 85 13.70 -17.93 20.77
CA LYS A 85 14.54 -18.04 21.97
C LYS A 85 15.06 -16.69 22.45
N GLN A 86 15.42 -15.79 21.54
CA GLN A 86 16.14 -14.54 21.84
C GLN A 86 15.32 -13.28 21.56
N GLY A 87 14.20 -13.40 20.84
CA GLY A 87 13.45 -12.25 20.35
C GLY A 87 14.07 -11.67 19.08
N TRP A 88 13.86 -10.37 18.87
CA TRP A 88 14.47 -9.65 17.77
C TRP A 88 15.94 -9.34 18.07
N GLY A 89 16.79 -9.50 17.06
CA GLY A 89 18.16 -8.98 17.07
C GLY A 89 18.21 -7.48 16.76
N ALA A 90 19.42 -6.91 16.78
CA ALA A 90 19.64 -5.52 16.40
C ALA A 90 19.30 -5.30 14.92
N PRO A 91 18.63 -4.19 14.57
CA PRO A 91 18.36 -3.87 13.17
C PRO A 91 19.67 -3.44 12.49
N CYS A 92 19.84 -3.82 11.22
CA CYS A 92 21.04 -3.52 10.45
C CYS A 92 20.68 -2.96 9.07
N ILE A 93 21.18 -1.77 8.75
CA ILE A 93 21.24 -1.26 7.38
C ILE A 93 22.58 -1.66 6.80
N ARG A 94 22.55 -2.39 5.69
CA ARG A 94 23.73 -2.96 5.05
C ARG A 94 23.65 -2.84 3.54
N PRO A 95 24.73 -3.09 2.78
CA PRO A 95 24.68 -3.09 1.33
C PRO A 95 23.61 -4.04 0.80
N PHE A 96 22.89 -3.61 -0.24
CA PHE A 96 21.88 -4.41 -0.91
C PHE A 96 22.49 -5.72 -1.43
N GLY A 97 21.84 -6.86 -1.17
CA GLY A 97 22.32 -8.16 -1.60
C GLY A 97 21.31 -9.28 -1.44
N SER A 98 21.68 -10.45 -1.95
CA SER A 98 20.84 -11.66 -1.89
C SER A 98 20.57 -12.12 -0.46
N LEU A 99 19.41 -12.74 -0.26
CA LEU A 99 19.09 -13.43 0.99
C LEU A 99 19.60 -14.87 0.94
N MET A 100 20.32 -15.29 1.98
CA MET A 100 20.74 -16.68 2.15
C MET A 100 19.68 -17.43 2.97
N LEU A 101 18.84 -18.22 2.30
CA LEU A 101 17.75 -18.96 2.93
C LEU A 101 18.04 -20.46 2.92
N HIS A 102 17.68 -21.14 4.01
CA HIS A 102 17.68 -22.60 4.02
C HIS A 102 16.64 -23.12 3.01
N PRO A 103 16.90 -24.22 2.26
CA PRO A 103 15.94 -24.72 1.27
C PRO A 103 14.57 -25.09 1.85
N ALA A 104 14.51 -25.51 3.11
CA ALA A 104 13.27 -25.77 3.84
C ALA A 104 12.63 -24.51 4.48
N CYS A 105 13.00 -23.29 4.04
CA CYS A 105 12.46 -22.04 4.58
C CYS A 105 10.94 -21.97 4.43
N SER A 106 10.21 -21.85 5.55
CA SER A 106 8.74 -21.86 5.56
C SER A 106 8.08 -20.85 4.61
N ALA A 107 8.71 -19.71 4.33
CA ALA A 107 8.20 -18.74 3.36
C ALA A 107 8.15 -19.32 1.93
N LEU A 108 9.13 -20.15 1.55
CA LEU A 108 9.23 -20.77 0.22
C LEU A 108 8.21 -21.91 0.02
N HIS A 109 7.75 -22.54 1.10
CA HIS A 109 6.89 -23.73 1.04
C HIS A 109 5.43 -23.43 1.35
N TYR A 110 5.17 -22.53 2.31
CA TYR A 110 3.83 -22.31 2.87
C TYR A 110 3.36 -20.86 2.74
N GLY A 111 4.10 -20.01 2.04
CA GLY A 111 3.72 -18.60 1.84
C GLY A 111 3.60 -17.82 3.15
N ILE A 112 4.40 -18.18 4.18
CA ILE A 112 4.48 -17.44 5.44
C ILE A 112 5.26 -16.15 5.22
N GLU A 113 4.62 -15.20 4.54
CA GLU A 113 5.22 -13.94 4.15
C GLU A 113 4.18 -12.82 4.00
N VAL A 114 4.56 -11.63 4.47
CA VAL A 114 3.79 -10.40 4.31
C VAL A 114 4.67 -9.28 3.80
N PHE A 115 4.07 -8.33 3.09
CA PHE A 115 4.80 -7.18 2.59
C PHE A 115 3.98 -5.89 2.69
N GLU A 116 4.67 -4.78 2.59
CA GLU A 116 4.08 -3.45 2.48
C GLU A 116 4.53 -2.70 1.24
N GLY A 117 3.81 -1.62 0.95
CA GLY A 117 4.08 -0.74 -0.17
C GLY A 117 3.72 0.69 0.15
N LEU A 118 4.75 1.51 0.31
CA LEU A 118 4.65 2.95 0.54
C LEU A 118 5.68 3.69 -0.32
N LYS A 119 5.60 5.02 -0.34
CA LYS A 119 6.45 5.88 -1.16
C LYS A 119 7.05 7.01 -0.34
N ALA A 120 8.30 7.33 -0.64
CA ALA A 120 8.94 8.60 -0.29
C ALA A 120 8.93 9.53 -1.51
N PHE A 121 8.71 10.81 -1.25
CA PHE A 121 8.57 11.84 -2.27
C PHE A 121 9.54 12.97 -1.96
N ARG A 122 10.24 13.47 -2.98
CA ARG A 122 11.06 14.68 -2.87
C ARG A 122 10.20 15.89 -3.25
N GLY A 123 9.91 16.73 -2.26
CA GLY A 123 9.12 17.95 -2.41
C GLY A 123 9.85 19.04 -3.19
N LYS A 124 9.12 20.11 -3.51
CA LYS A 124 9.66 21.29 -4.24
C LYS A 124 10.81 21.98 -3.48
N ASP A 125 10.76 21.90 -2.15
CA ASP A 125 11.78 22.41 -1.24
C ASP A 125 12.96 21.45 -1.01
N GLN A 126 13.04 20.39 -1.81
CA GLN A 126 14.04 19.31 -1.74
C GLN A 126 13.92 18.39 -0.53
N ARG A 127 12.99 18.61 0.41
CA ARG A 127 12.79 17.69 1.54
C ARG A 127 12.15 16.39 1.06
N VAL A 128 12.59 15.27 1.65
CA VAL A 128 11.98 13.97 1.41
C VAL A 128 10.95 13.69 2.49
N CYS A 129 9.75 13.24 2.09
CA CYS A 129 8.68 12.89 3.01
C CYS A 129 8.02 11.55 2.65
N LEU A 130 7.55 10.84 3.66
CA LEU A 130 6.74 9.62 3.54
C LEU A 130 5.25 9.98 3.61
N PHE A 131 4.43 9.37 2.75
CA PHE A 131 2.97 9.57 2.75
C PHE A 131 2.24 8.57 3.65
N ARG A 132 1.60 9.07 4.70
CA ARG A 132 0.80 8.34 5.72
C ARG A 132 1.41 6.99 6.15
N PRO A 133 2.72 6.93 6.46
CA PRO A 133 3.42 5.65 6.66
C PRO A 133 2.89 4.86 7.87
N TRP A 134 2.29 5.53 8.86
CA TRP A 134 1.69 4.89 10.03
C TRP A 134 0.60 3.87 9.66
N LEU A 135 -0.20 4.17 8.63
CA LEU A 135 -1.26 3.26 8.15
C LEU A 135 -0.67 1.99 7.52
N ASN A 136 0.50 2.11 6.88
CA ASN A 136 1.23 0.95 6.38
C ASN A 136 1.78 0.10 7.53
N MET A 137 2.32 0.71 8.59
CA MET A 137 2.82 -0.02 9.76
C MET A 137 1.68 -0.75 10.50
N ASP A 138 0.52 -0.12 10.62
CA ASP A 138 -0.70 -0.76 11.16
C ASP A 138 -1.12 -1.98 10.35
N ARG A 139 -1.12 -1.87 9.01
CA ARG A 139 -1.49 -2.98 8.13
C ARG A 139 -0.43 -4.09 8.10
N MET A 140 0.86 -3.75 8.16
CA MET A 140 1.94 -4.73 8.24
C MET A 140 1.83 -5.55 9.52
N LEU A 141 1.62 -4.90 10.67
CA LEU A 141 1.46 -5.58 11.95
C LEU A 141 0.24 -6.52 11.93
N ARG A 142 -0.93 -6.04 11.47
CA ARG A 142 -2.13 -6.88 11.32
C ARG A 142 -1.88 -8.10 10.41
N SER A 143 -1.24 -7.89 9.26
CA SER A 143 -0.94 -8.97 8.32
C SER A 143 0.03 -10.00 8.92
N SER A 144 1.02 -9.52 9.68
CA SER A 144 2.02 -10.36 10.37
C SER A 144 1.36 -11.25 11.42
N LEU A 145 0.51 -10.67 12.27
CA LEU A 145 -0.23 -11.41 13.29
C LEU A 145 -1.13 -12.48 12.68
N ARG A 146 -1.75 -12.21 11.52
CA ARG A 146 -2.59 -13.18 10.80
C ARG A 146 -1.82 -14.42 10.32
N LEU A 147 -0.50 -14.33 10.12
CA LEU A 147 0.38 -15.47 9.80
C LEU A 147 1.17 -16.01 11.00
N CYS A 148 0.85 -15.59 12.23
CA CYS A 148 1.62 -15.94 13.41
C CYS A 148 3.12 -15.55 13.31
N LEU A 149 3.43 -14.52 12.52
CA LEU A 149 4.76 -13.91 12.48
C LEU A 149 4.99 -13.04 13.74
N PRO A 150 6.24 -12.83 14.15
CA PRO A 150 6.53 -12.05 15.35
C PRO A 150 6.02 -10.61 15.24
N ALA A 151 5.41 -10.13 16.31
CA ALA A 151 5.02 -8.73 16.45
C ALA A 151 6.27 -7.84 16.59
N PHE A 152 6.15 -6.58 16.19
CA PHE A 152 7.18 -5.54 16.31
C PHE A 152 6.52 -4.21 16.68
N ASP A 153 7.32 -3.27 17.18
CA ASP A 153 6.84 -1.90 17.39
C ASP A 153 6.85 -1.13 16.07
N LYS A 154 5.69 -0.59 15.73
CA LYS A 154 5.43 0.13 14.48
C LYS A 154 6.31 1.36 14.33
N LEU A 155 6.57 2.08 15.42
CA LEU A 155 7.36 3.32 15.40
C LEU A 155 8.84 3.01 15.27
N GLU A 156 9.33 1.94 15.91
CA GLU A 156 10.72 1.49 15.76
C GLU A 156 11.01 1.07 14.32
N LEU A 157 10.12 0.29 13.69
CA LEU A 157 10.27 -0.06 12.27
C LEU A 157 10.22 1.17 11.36
N LEU A 158 9.28 2.08 11.62
CA LEU A 158 9.14 3.30 10.84
C LEU A 158 10.40 4.18 10.93
N GLU A 159 10.99 4.29 12.12
CA GLU A 159 12.23 5.02 12.31
C GLU A 159 13.41 4.34 11.59
N CYS A 160 13.52 3.00 11.62
CA CYS A 160 14.51 2.29 10.81
C CYS A 160 14.32 2.51 9.30
N ILE A 161 13.08 2.52 8.81
CA ILE A 161 12.77 2.85 7.41
C ILE A 161 13.17 4.29 7.09
N ARG A 162 12.88 5.23 7.98
CA ARG A 162 13.26 6.64 7.84
C ARG A 162 14.77 6.77 7.69
N ARG A 163 15.55 6.15 8.59
CA ARG A 163 17.02 6.11 8.52
C ARG A 163 17.56 5.47 7.24
N LEU A 164 16.92 4.41 6.74
CA LEU A 164 17.29 3.79 5.46
C LEU A 164 17.07 4.75 4.29
N VAL A 165 15.92 5.42 4.24
CA VAL A 165 15.63 6.40 3.18
C VAL A 165 16.54 7.62 3.30
N GLU A 166 16.95 8.02 4.50
CA GLU A 166 17.92 9.11 4.73
C GLU A 166 19.32 8.75 4.21
N ILE A 167 19.77 7.51 4.42
CA ILE A 167 21.06 7.03 3.88
C ILE A 167 21.03 7.00 2.35
N ASP A 168 19.92 6.49 1.78
CA ASP A 168 19.73 6.38 0.34
C ASP A 168 18.97 7.59 -0.26
N GLU A 169 18.97 8.74 0.40
CA GLU A 169 18.11 9.88 0.05
C GLU A 169 18.33 10.36 -1.40
N LYS A 170 19.58 10.27 -1.87
CA LYS A 170 19.98 10.61 -3.25
C LYS A 170 19.33 9.71 -4.32
N TRP A 171 18.75 8.57 -3.95
CA TRP A 171 17.96 7.71 -4.84
C TRP A 171 16.52 8.19 -4.99
N VAL A 172 16.04 9.08 -4.12
CA VAL A 172 14.69 9.66 -4.23
C VAL A 172 14.68 10.60 -5.44
N PRO A 173 13.95 10.26 -6.52
CA PRO A 173 13.93 11.09 -7.73
C PRO A 173 13.42 12.50 -7.42
N SER A 174 13.93 13.50 -8.15
CA SER A 174 13.42 14.87 -8.04
C SER A 174 11.97 14.95 -8.50
N GLY A 175 11.12 15.60 -7.70
CA GLY A 175 9.69 15.75 -7.99
C GLY A 175 9.38 16.65 -9.19
N ASN A 176 10.31 17.52 -9.57
CA ASN A 176 10.05 18.65 -10.47
C ASN A 176 9.85 18.29 -11.95
N GLU A 177 10.27 17.11 -12.41
CA GLU A 177 10.24 16.78 -13.85
C GLU A 177 9.41 15.54 -14.20
N ARG A 178 9.18 14.63 -13.25
CA ARG A 178 8.70 13.27 -13.59
C ARG A 178 7.64 12.67 -12.68
N LYS A 179 7.11 13.42 -11.69
CA LYS A 179 6.20 12.88 -10.64
C LYS A 179 6.65 11.48 -10.19
N ALA A 180 7.95 11.35 -9.99
CA ALA A 180 8.62 10.10 -9.63
C ALA A 180 8.74 10.02 -8.11
N SER A 181 9.01 8.83 -7.58
CA SER A 181 9.07 8.59 -6.14
C SER A 181 10.02 7.45 -5.83
N LEU A 182 10.38 7.28 -4.56
CA LEU A 182 11.09 6.11 -4.09
C LEU A 182 10.08 5.16 -3.47
N TYR A 183 9.87 4.00 -4.08
CA TYR A 183 9.03 2.96 -3.53
C TYR A 183 9.77 2.18 -2.45
N ILE A 184 9.11 1.99 -1.31
CA ILE A 184 9.64 1.30 -0.14
C ILE A 184 8.88 -0.02 0.01
N ARG A 185 9.62 -1.13 0.14
CA ARG A 185 9.07 -2.49 0.24
C ARG A 185 9.53 -3.17 1.54
N PRO A 186 8.86 -2.90 2.66
CA PRO A 186 9.02 -3.72 3.87
C PRO A 186 8.46 -5.11 3.62
N THR A 187 9.15 -6.14 4.10
CA THR A 187 8.76 -7.55 3.96
C THR A 187 9.12 -8.29 5.24
N LEU A 188 8.25 -9.17 5.71
CA LEU A 188 8.49 -10.05 6.86
C LEU A 188 8.16 -11.49 6.46
N ILE A 189 9.15 -12.37 6.56
CA ILE A 189 9.04 -13.77 6.17
C ILE A 189 9.30 -14.72 7.33
N GLY A 190 8.63 -15.86 7.35
CA GLY A 190 8.96 -16.98 8.22
C GLY A 190 10.20 -17.69 7.68
N ASN A 191 11.25 -17.75 8.48
CA ASN A 191 12.56 -18.30 8.11
C ASN A 191 12.87 -19.61 8.85
N GLU A 192 11.83 -20.41 9.11
CA GLU A 192 11.96 -21.70 9.79
C GLU A 192 12.66 -22.70 8.88
N SER A 193 13.61 -23.47 9.41
CA SER A 193 14.34 -24.50 8.64
C SER A 193 13.70 -25.88 8.83
N SER A 194 12.40 -25.98 8.57
CA SER A 194 11.58 -27.17 8.82
C SER A 194 10.42 -27.25 7.83
N LEU A 195 10.02 -28.48 7.47
CA LEU A 195 8.83 -28.75 6.65
C LEU A 195 7.56 -28.95 7.49
N GLY A 196 7.61 -28.65 8.79
CA GLY A 196 6.43 -28.63 9.64
C GLY A 196 5.59 -27.39 9.36
N VAL A 197 4.26 -27.56 9.25
CA VAL A 197 3.32 -26.44 9.16
C VAL A 197 2.93 -26.00 10.57
N HIS A 198 3.70 -25.06 11.13
CA HIS A 198 3.48 -24.48 12.45
C HIS A 198 3.93 -23.01 12.47
N PRO A 199 3.57 -22.23 13.51
CA PRO A 199 4.13 -20.89 13.69
C PRO A 199 5.66 -20.90 13.62
N PRO A 200 6.30 -20.02 12.83
CA PRO A 200 7.74 -20.05 12.66
C PRO A 200 8.46 -19.67 13.97
N MET A 201 9.58 -20.34 14.27
CA MET A 201 10.48 -20.00 15.38
C MET A 201 11.64 -19.12 14.94
N LYS A 202 11.79 -18.88 13.63
CA LYS A 202 12.71 -17.90 13.04
C LYS A 202 11.99 -17.05 12.02
N ALA A 203 12.31 -15.76 11.95
CA ALA A 203 11.77 -14.86 10.96
C ALA A 203 12.82 -13.82 10.53
N LEU A 204 12.60 -13.23 9.36
CA LEU A 204 13.43 -12.16 8.82
C LEU A 204 12.54 -11.02 8.37
N LEU A 205 12.73 -9.85 8.97
CA LEU A 205 12.22 -8.60 8.45
C LEU A 205 13.28 -7.96 7.56
N TYR A 206 12.91 -7.46 6.38
CA TYR A 206 13.79 -6.68 5.55
C TYR A 206 13.05 -5.56 4.80
N VAL A 207 13.78 -4.53 4.39
CA VAL A 207 13.24 -3.42 3.59
C VAL A 207 14.17 -3.14 2.42
N ILE A 208 13.61 -3.10 1.22
CA ILE A 208 14.31 -2.68 0.00
C ILE A 208 13.64 -1.44 -0.58
N LEU A 209 14.42 -0.64 -1.29
CA LEU A 209 13.99 0.60 -1.92
C LEU A 209 14.17 0.52 -3.42
N SER A 210 13.26 1.14 -4.18
CA SER A 210 13.29 1.12 -5.65
C SER A 210 12.79 2.45 -6.21
N PRO A 211 13.56 3.19 -7.03
CA PRO A 211 13.06 4.39 -7.68
C PRO A 211 11.99 4.02 -8.72
N VAL A 212 10.89 4.75 -8.73
CA VAL A 212 9.75 4.50 -9.64
C VAL A 212 9.34 5.79 -10.33
N GLY A 213 9.09 5.70 -11.64
CA GLY A 213 8.64 6.82 -12.45
C GLY A 213 7.17 7.16 -12.25
N ALA A 214 6.71 8.20 -12.94
CA ALA A 214 5.28 8.41 -13.11
C ALA A 214 4.63 7.21 -13.80
N TYR A 215 3.43 6.87 -13.34
CA TYR A 215 2.63 5.80 -13.93
C TYR A 215 1.97 6.26 -15.24
N PHE A 216 1.63 7.55 -15.35
CA PHE A 216 1.06 8.17 -16.54
C PHE A 216 1.99 9.27 -17.07
N SER A 217 2.05 9.41 -18.39
CA SER A 217 2.82 10.47 -19.03
C SER A 217 2.09 11.81 -18.91
N GLY A 218 2.72 12.81 -18.28
CA GLY A 218 2.22 14.18 -18.19
C GLY A 218 1.13 14.39 -17.12
N ASP A 219 0.11 15.19 -17.48
CA ASP A 219 -1.03 15.51 -16.60
C ASP A 219 -2.30 14.70 -16.93
N SER A 220 -2.31 13.98 -18.06
CA SER A 220 -3.45 13.14 -18.46
C SER A 220 -3.36 11.75 -17.85
N LEU A 221 -4.47 11.30 -17.26
CA LEU A 221 -4.61 9.92 -16.81
C LEU A 221 -5.03 9.05 -18.00
N THR A 222 -4.29 7.96 -18.24
CA THR A 222 -4.65 6.97 -19.26
C THR A 222 -5.61 5.96 -18.64
N PRO A 223 -6.80 5.73 -19.22
CA PRO A 223 -7.72 4.74 -18.68
C PRO A 223 -7.26 3.31 -18.99
N ILE A 224 -7.78 2.35 -18.23
CA ILE A 224 -7.56 0.91 -18.45
C ILE A 224 -8.87 0.17 -18.72
N SER A 225 -8.74 -0.99 -19.34
CA SER A 225 -9.81 -1.95 -19.57
C SER A 225 -9.71 -3.16 -18.65
N LEU A 226 -10.85 -3.66 -18.20
CA LEU A 226 -10.96 -4.68 -17.16
C LEU A 226 -11.60 -5.97 -17.67
N LEU A 227 -11.04 -7.12 -17.32
CA LEU A 227 -11.72 -8.41 -17.42
C LEU A 227 -12.52 -8.66 -16.13
N ALA A 228 -13.83 -8.86 -16.25
CA ALA A 228 -14.72 -9.20 -15.14
C ALA A 228 -15.27 -10.63 -15.34
N ASP A 229 -14.57 -11.61 -14.78
CA ASP A 229 -14.90 -13.02 -14.93
C ASP A 229 -15.22 -13.66 -13.57
N PRO A 230 -16.49 -14.05 -13.30
CA PRO A 230 -16.91 -14.56 -11.99
C PRO A 230 -16.34 -15.95 -11.68
N ARG A 231 -15.68 -16.62 -12.64
CA ARG A 231 -15.00 -17.91 -12.40
C ARG A 231 -13.79 -17.76 -11.48
N PHE A 232 -13.22 -16.55 -11.37
CA PHE A 232 -12.03 -16.28 -10.57
C PHE A 232 -12.37 -15.41 -9.36
N VAL A 233 -12.07 -15.93 -8.16
CA VAL A 233 -12.32 -15.23 -6.89
C VAL A 233 -10.98 -14.87 -6.24
N ARG A 234 -10.77 -13.57 -5.98
CA ARG A 234 -9.54 -13.08 -5.34
C ARG A 234 -9.46 -13.44 -3.86
N ALA A 235 -10.57 -13.30 -3.17
CA ALA A 235 -10.68 -13.45 -1.72
C ALA A 235 -12.13 -13.82 -1.35
N TRP A 236 -12.31 -14.39 -0.16
CA TRP A 236 -13.61 -14.80 0.37
C TRP A 236 -13.73 -14.46 1.85
N ILE A 237 -14.97 -14.30 2.33
CA ILE A 237 -15.26 -14.04 3.75
C ILE A 237 -14.68 -15.17 4.62
N GLY A 238 -13.96 -14.80 5.67
CA GLY A 238 -13.20 -15.74 6.52
C GLY A 238 -11.80 -16.08 6.00
N GLY A 239 -11.45 -15.64 4.79
CA GLY A 239 -10.11 -15.76 4.21
C GLY A 239 -9.10 -14.77 4.79
N VAL A 240 -8.21 -14.29 3.91
CA VAL A 240 -7.10 -13.38 4.27
C VAL A 240 -6.94 -12.20 3.29
N GLY A 241 -7.98 -11.90 2.49
CA GLY A 241 -7.93 -10.89 1.44
C GLY A 241 -7.74 -9.45 1.94
N ASP A 242 -8.07 -9.19 3.20
CA ASP A 242 -7.87 -7.94 3.93
C ASP A 242 -6.46 -7.75 4.51
N CYS A 243 -5.60 -8.77 4.35
CA CYS A 243 -4.20 -8.75 4.75
C CYS A 243 -3.27 -8.70 3.53
N LYS A 244 -2.12 -8.03 3.65
CA LYS A 244 -1.16 -7.89 2.54
C LYS A 244 -0.13 -9.01 2.52
N GLN A 245 -0.64 -10.24 2.34
CA GLN A 245 0.12 -11.48 2.38
C GLN A 245 0.49 -11.94 0.97
N GLY A 246 1.67 -12.54 0.79
CA GLY A 246 2.14 -12.99 -0.53
C GLY A 246 1.19 -13.95 -1.23
N GLY A 247 0.57 -14.87 -0.45
CA GLY A 247 -0.39 -15.85 -0.94
C GLY A 247 -1.63 -15.27 -1.66
N ASN A 248 -1.98 -14.00 -1.41
CA ASN A 248 -3.09 -13.33 -2.10
C ASN A 248 -2.76 -12.89 -3.54
N TYR A 249 -1.49 -12.93 -3.94
CA TYR A 249 -1.01 -12.39 -5.21
C TYR A 249 -0.52 -13.48 -6.18
N GLY A 250 0.04 -14.58 -5.69
CA GLY A 250 0.49 -15.69 -6.55
C GLY A 250 -0.60 -16.19 -7.52
N PRO A 251 -1.80 -16.55 -7.03
CA PRO A 251 -2.89 -17.04 -7.89
C PRO A 251 -3.40 -16.01 -8.92
N THR A 252 -3.17 -14.71 -8.70
CA THR A 252 -3.69 -13.67 -9.60
C THR A 252 -2.94 -13.58 -10.92
N VAL A 253 -1.72 -14.14 -10.99
CA VAL A 253 -0.86 -14.07 -12.19
C VAL A 253 -1.51 -14.78 -13.38
N PHE A 254 -2.11 -15.96 -13.16
CA PHE A 254 -2.84 -16.68 -14.20
C PHE A 254 -4.00 -15.84 -14.75
N VAL A 255 -4.79 -15.26 -13.87
CA VAL A 255 -5.98 -14.47 -14.25
C VAL A 255 -5.58 -13.18 -14.97
N GLN A 256 -4.49 -12.53 -14.56
CA GLN A 256 -3.95 -11.38 -15.27
C GLN A 256 -3.47 -11.74 -16.69
N GLN A 257 -2.88 -12.92 -16.88
CA GLN A 257 -2.52 -13.42 -18.21
C GLN A 257 -3.78 -13.65 -19.06
N THR A 258 -4.85 -14.23 -18.48
CA THR A 258 -6.14 -14.37 -19.15
C THR A 258 -6.73 -13.01 -19.54
N ALA A 259 -6.71 -12.01 -18.65
CA ALA A 259 -7.14 -10.66 -18.96
C ALA A 259 -6.38 -10.07 -20.16
N ASN A 260 -5.05 -10.22 -20.18
CA ASN A 260 -4.24 -9.75 -21.30
C ASN A 260 -4.59 -10.47 -22.62
N GLN A 261 -4.87 -11.76 -22.58
CA GLN A 261 -5.28 -12.55 -23.76
C GLN A 261 -6.65 -12.11 -24.31
N GLU A 262 -7.55 -11.69 -23.43
CA GLU A 262 -8.85 -11.10 -23.76
C GLU A 262 -8.75 -9.58 -24.09
N GLY A 263 -7.54 -9.06 -24.25
CA GLY A 263 -7.28 -7.66 -24.61
C GLY A 263 -7.66 -6.67 -23.50
N CYS A 264 -7.65 -7.09 -22.23
CA CYS A 264 -7.86 -6.26 -21.05
C CYS A 264 -6.54 -6.06 -20.28
N GLU A 265 -6.37 -4.89 -19.64
CA GLU A 265 -5.12 -4.56 -18.94
C GLU A 265 -5.10 -4.98 -17.47
N GLN A 266 -6.27 -5.10 -16.83
CA GLN A 266 -6.42 -5.51 -15.43
C GLN A 266 -7.64 -6.41 -15.24
N VAL A 267 -7.77 -6.96 -14.03
CA VAL A 267 -8.91 -7.80 -13.62
C VAL A 267 -9.84 -6.99 -12.72
N LEU A 268 -11.14 -6.97 -13.00
CA LEU A 268 -12.17 -6.59 -12.04
C LEU A 268 -12.56 -7.83 -11.25
N TRP A 269 -12.22 -7.86 -9.97
CA TRP A 269 -12.52 -9.00 -9.12
C TRP A 269 -13.98 -8.99 -8.69
N LEU A 270 -14.68 -10.08 -9.02
CA LEU A 270 -16.09 -10.30 -8.66
C LEU A 270 -16.18 -11.27 -7.49
N TYR A 271 -17.22 -11.11 -6.65
CA TYR A 271 -17.47 -11.98 -5.50
C TYR A 271 -18.93 -12.35 -5.34
N GLY A 272 -19.19 -13.61 -4.95
CA GLY A 272 -20.52 -14.10 -4.61
C GLY A 272 -21.46 -14.25 -5.81
N PRO A 273 -22.67 -14.78 -5.59
CA PRO A 273 -23.65 -15.03 -6.64
C PRO A 273 -24.16 -13.75 -7.31
N ASP A 274 -24.13 -12.62 -6.60
CA ASP A 274 -24.56 -11.32 -7.11
C ASP A 274 -23.46 -10.60 -7.92
N HIS A 275 -22.30 -11.23 -8.08
CA HIS A 275 -21.12 -10.66 -8.76
C HIS A 275 -20.78 -9.27 -8.22
N LEU A 276 -20.56 -9.19 -6.90
CA LEU A 276 -20.16 -7.97 -6.22
C LEU A 276 -18.80 -7.51 -6.71
N LEU A 277 -18.67 -6.23 -7.04
CA LEU A 277 -17.40 -5.61 -7.40
C LEU A 277 -16.57 -5.45 -6.14
N THR A 278 -15.32 -5.93 -6.16
CA THR A 278 -14.44 -5.89 -4.99
C THR A 278 -13.23 -5.00 -5.21
N GLU A 279 -12.33 -5.37 -6.12
CA GLU A 279 -11.06 -4.68 -6.38
C GLU A 279 -10.73 -4.71 -7.88
N ILE A 280 -9.85 -3.80 -8.32
CA ILE A 280 -9.31 -3.76 -9.69
C ILE A 280 -7.84 -4.16 -9.61
N GLY A 281 -7.50 -5.37 -10.03
CA GLY A 281 -6.14 -5.89 -9.98
C GLY A 281 -5.59 -5.87 -8.55
N THR A 282 -4.71 -4.92 -8.26
CA THR A 282 -4.14 -4.68 -6.91
C THR A 282 -4.57 -3.35 -6.28
N MET A 283 -5.67 -2.78 -6.78
CA MET A 283 -6.23 -1.48 -6.41
C MET A 283 -7.64 -1.63 -5.83
N ASN A 284 -8.02 -0.75 -4.91
CA ASN A 284 -9.41 -0.64 -4.48
C ASN A 284 -10.25 0.06 -5.57
N ILE A 285 -11.51 -0.33 -5.75
CA ILE A 285 -12.43 0.30 -6.71
C ILE A 285 -13.23 1.44 -6.10
N PHE A 286 -13.46 2.49 -6.89
CA PHE A 286 -14.40 3.57 -6.64
C PHE A 286 -15.31 3.77 -7.85
N ILE A 287 -16.57 4.13 -7.57
CA ILE A 287 -17.56 4.53 -8.57
C ILE A 287 -18.13 5.87 -8.14
N PHE A 288 -18.12 6.84 -9.06
CA PHE A 288 -18.77 8.13 -8.89
C PHE A 288 -19.98 8.20 -9.83
N TRP A 289 -21.16 8.39 -9.26
CA TRP A 289 -22.43 8.27 -9.99
C TRP A 289 -23.57 9.00 -9.31
N THR A 290 -24.68 9.14 -10.02
CA THR A 290 -25.97 9.45 -9.40
C THR A 290 -26.63 8.14 -8.96
N TYR A 291 -26.88 7.96 -7.67
CA TYR A 291 -27.56 6.76 -7.18
C TYR A 291 -29.06 6.76 -7.54
N LYS A 292 -29.74 5.63 -7.36
CA LYS A 292 -31.17 5.45 -7.72
C LYS A 292 -32.14 6.42 -7.03
N ASP A 293 -31.72 7.04 -5.93
CA ASP A 293 -32.48 8.07 -5.21
C ASP A 293 -32.21 9.49 -5.73
N GLY A 294 -31.45 9.63 -6.83
CA GLY A 294 -31.10 10.91 -7.45
C GLY A 294 -29.92 11.61 -6.79
N VAL A 295 -29.27 11.01 -5.79
CA VAL A 295 -28.18 11.64 -5.04
C VAL A 295 -26.83 11.31 -5.67
N LEU A 296 -26.02 12.33 -5.93
CA LEU A 296 -24.63 12.20 -6.36
C LEU A 296 -23.80 11.53 -5.25
N GLU A 297 -23.09 10.47 -5.59
CA GLU A 297 -22.42 9.58 -4.65
C GLU A 297 -21.06 9.12 -5.17
N LEU A 298 -20.06 9.15 -4.29
CA LEU A 298 -18.83 8.36 -4.41
C LEU A 298 -18.96 7.11 -3.54
N VAL A 299 -18.94 5.94 -4.18
CA VAL A 299 -19.07 4.64 -3.51
C VAL A 299 -17.83 3.79 -3.68
N THR A 300 -17.49 3.03 -2.63
CA THR A 300 -16.47 1.98 -2.65
C THR A 300 -16.95 0.79 -1.80
N PRO A 301 -16.57 -0.47 -2.12
CA PRO A 301 -16.92 -1.62 -1.29
C PRO A 301 -16.44 -1.48 0.18
N PRO A 302 -17.21 -2.01 1.16
CA PRO A 302 -16.87 -1.91 2.57
C PRO A 302 -15.70 -2.83 2.95
N LEU A 303 -15.12 -2.61 4.14
CA LEU A 303 -14.06 -3.46 4.70
C LEU A 303 -14.65 -4.63 5.48
N ASP A 304 -15.22 -5.60 4.77
CA ASP A 304 -15.92 -6.78 5.31
C ASP A 304 -15.06 -8.08 5.30
N GLY A 305 -13.78 -7.97 4.96
CA GLY A 305 -12.79 -9.05 5.00
C GLY A 305 -12.27 -9.50 3.62
N ILE A 306 -12.93 -9.12 2.53
CA ILE A 306 -12.47 -9.46 1.15
C ILE A 306 -11.79 -8.29 0.42
N ILE A 307 -11.77 -7.11 1.03
CA ILE A 307 -11.16 -5.89 0.50
C ILE A 307 -9.90 -5.56 1.29
N LEU A 308 -8.79 -5.27 0.60
CA LEU A 308 -7.57 -4.81 1.26
C LEU A 308 -7.78 -3.34 1.69
N PRO A 309 -7.66 -2.97 2.98
CA PRO A 309 -7.76 -1.58 3.42
C PRO A 309 -6.60 -0.72 2.90
N GLY A 310 -6.72 -0.19 1.68
CA GLY A 310 -5.72 0.63 1.01
C GLY A 310 -5.52 2.00 1.66
N VAL A 311 -4.27 2.48 1.69
CA VAL A 311 -3.95 3.82 2.23
C VAL A 311 -4.50 4.92 1.34
N ILE A 312 -4.40 4.74 0.02
CA ILE A 312 -4.98 5.68 -0.94
C ILE A 312 -6.51 5.67 -0.84
N ARG A 313 -7.16 4.50 -0.77
CA ARG A 313 -8.60 4.38 -0.49
C ARG A 313 -9.03 5.20 0.72
N GLN A 314 -8.34 5.02 1.87
CA GLN A 314 -8.65 5.78 3.08
C GLN A 314 -8.49 7.29 2.86
N SER A 315 -7.43 7.70 2.18
CA SER A 315 -7.15 9.12 1.90
C SER A 315 -8.21 9.75 0.99
N LEU A 316 -8.72 9.02 0.00
CA LEU A 316 -9.81 9.51 -0.85
C LEU A 316 -11.11 9.68 -0.08
N LEU A 317 -11.44 8.73 0.79
CA LEU A 317 -12.61 8.84 1.66
C LEU A 317 -12.49 10.03 2.61
N ASP A 318 -11.31 10.24 3.20
CA ASP A 318 -11.04 11.38 4.08
C ASP A 318 -11.19 12.72 3.33
N LEU A 319 -10.61 12.83 2.12
CA LEU A 319 -10.75 14.02 1.27
C LEU A 319 -12.20 14.29 0.87
N ALA A 320 -12.90 13.28 0.35
CA ALA A 320 -14.28 13.41 -0.12
C ALA A 320 -15.22 13.84 1.01
N ARG A 321 -15.06 13.24 2.21
CA ARG A 321 -15.83 13.61 3.40
C ARG A 321 -15.51 15.02 3.88
N THR A 322 -14.26 15.45 3.74
CA THR A 322 -13.84 16.82 4.09
C THR A 322 -14.42 17.85 3.14
N TRP A 323 -14.51 17.54 1.84
CA TRP A 323 -15.14 18.43 0.86
C TRP A 323 -16.64 18.56 1.09
N GLY A 324 -17.34 17.47 1.45
CA GLY A 324 -18.75 17.51 1.83
C GLY A 324 -19.70 17.86 0.67
N GLU A 325 -19.26 17.69 -0.57
CA GLU A 325 -19.98 18.11 -1.79
C GLU A 325 -20.95 17.04 -2.34
N PHE A 326 -20.76 15.78 -1.96
CA PHE A 326 -21.55 14.63 -2.41
C PHE A 326 -21.58 13.52 -1.36
N ARG A 327 -22.48 12.54 -1.51
CA ARG A 327 -22.56 11.40 -0.58
C ARG A 327 -21.32 10.52 -0.71
N VAL A 328 -20.75 10.10 0.42
CA VAL A 328 -19.62 9.16 0.45
C VAL A 328 -20.05 7.88 1.15
N SER A 329 -20.11 6.78 0.40
CA SER A 329 -20.67 5.51 0.88
C SER A 329 -19.65 4.37 0.81
N GLU A 330 -19.55 3.62 1.90
CA GLU A 330 -18.87 2.33 1.93
C GLU A 330 -19.93 1.21 1.89
N ARG A 331 -20.27 0.73 0.69
CA ARG A 331 -21.32 -0.29 0.48
C ARG A 331 -21.01 -1.16 -0.72
N SER A 332 -21.53 -2.38 -0.70
CA SER A 332 -21.39 -3.31 -1.81
C SER A 332 -22.11 -2.78 -3.06
N VAL A 333 -21.53 -3.08 -4.22
CA VAL A 333 -22.08 -2.77 -5.55
C VAL A 333 -22.01 -4.05 -6.37
N SER A 334 -23.10 -4.43 -7.02
CA SER A 334 -23.18 -5.61 -7.89
C SER A 334 -23.00 -5.22 -9.37
N MET A 335 -22.63 -6.19 -10.20
CA MET A 335 -22.62 -5.99 -11.66
C MET A 335 -24.02 -5.62 -12.19
N SER A 336 -25.10 -6.17 -11.63
CA SER A 336 -26.46 -5.83 -12.05
C SER A 336 -26.82 -4.36 -11.75
N GLU A 337 -26.42 -3.85 -10.58
CA GLU A 337 -26.58 -2.44 -10.22
C GLU A 337 -25.77 -1.52 -11.15
N LEU A 338 -24.53 -1.90 -11.47
CA LEU A 338 -23.68 -1.14 -12.39
C LEU A 338 -24.28 -1.13 -13.82
N LEU A 339 -24.73 -2.27 -14.33
CA LEU A 339 -25.35 -2.38 -15.65
C LEU A 339 -26.60 -1.50 -15.77
N LEU A 340 -27.45 -1.49 -14.73
CA LEU A 340 -28.61 -0.61 -14.69
C LEU A 340 -28.19 0.86 -14.69
N ALA A 341 -27.18 1.24 -13.90
CA ALA A 341 -26.68 2.60 -13.84
C ALA A 341 -26.04 3.07 -15.16
N LEU A 342 -25.37 2.18 -15.90
CA LEU A 342 -24.84 2.50 -17.23
C LEU A 342 -25.96 2.73 -18.25
N ARG A 343 -27.00 1.87 -18.24
CA ARG A 343 -28.17 2.02 -19.13
C ARG A 343 -28.94 3.31 -18.87
N GLU A 344 -29.02 3.73 -17.62
CA GLU A 344 -29.69 4.95 -17.19
C GLU A 344 -28.77 6.19 -17.23
N GLU A 345 -27.55 6.06 -17.79
CA GLU A 345 -26.57 7.15 -17.92
C GLU A 345 -26.22 7.83 -16.58
N ARG A 346 -26.26 7.07 -15.48
CA ARG A 346 -26.01 7.58 -14.12
C ARG A 346 -24.54 7.48 -13.69
N VAL A 347 -23.73 6.66 -14.35
CA VAL A 347 -22.30 6.49 -14.04
C VAL A 347 -21.51 7.65 -14.62
N LEU A 348 -20.70 8.31 -13.79
CA LEU A 348 -19.84 9.42 -14.21
C LEU A 348 -18.38 8.96 -14.36
N GLU A 349 -17.82 8.35 -13.31
CA GLU A 349 -16.43 7.90 -13.29
C GLU A 349 -16.29 6.55 -12.57
N ILE A 350 -15.46 5.66 -13.09
CA ILE A 350 -14.96 4.48 -12.37
C ILE A 350 -13.44 4.52 -12.38
N PHE A 351 -12.83 4.29 -11.22
CA PHE A 351 -11.38 4.28 -11.11
C PHE A 351 -10.87 3.35 -10.00
N GLY A 352 -9.67 2.83 -10.20
CA GLY A 352 -8.89 2.14 -9.19
C GLY A 352 -8.06 3.10 -8.33
N SER A 353 -7.79 2.72 -7.09
CA SER A 353 -6.89 3.44 -6.19
C SER A 353 -5.84 2.53 -5.55
N GLY A 354 -4.57 2.97 -5.54
CA GLY A 354 -3.47 2.19 -4.96
C GLY A 354 -2.13 2.91 -5.00
N THR A 355 -1.16 2.52 -4.15
CA THR A 355 0.12 3.23 -4.01
C THR A 355 0.91 3.36 -5.33
N ALA A 356 0.79 2.39 -6.24
CA ALA A 356 1.55 2.35 -7.49
C ALA A 356 1.20 3.52 -8.43
N CYS A 357 -0.06 3.59 -8.86
CA CYS A 357 -0.58 4.59 -9.81
C CYS A 357 -1.33 5.75 -9.15
N GLN A 358 -1.58 5.66 -7.84
CA GLN A 358 -2.51 6.50 -7.10
C GLN A 358 -3.94 6.30 -7.56
N MET A 359 -4.31 6.88 -8.71
CA MET A 359 -5.62 6.79 -9.35
C MET A 359 -5.47 6.11 -10.71
N CYS A 360 -6.43 5.31 -11.14
CA CYS A 360 -6.41 4.69 -12.47
C CYS A 360 -7.82 4.66 -13.07
N PRO A 361 -8.15 5.54 -14.03
CA PRO A 361 -9.47 5.56 -14.65
C PRO A 361 -9.80 4.28 -15.39
N VAL A 362 -11.08 3.95 -15.51
CA VAL A 362 -11.57 2.78 -16.24
C VAL A 362 -12.46 3.24 -17.38
N HIS A 363 -12.20 2.77 -18.60
CA HIS A 363 -13.03 3.10 -19.78
C HIS A 363 -13.82 1.91 -20.35
N ARG A 364 -13.48 0.68 -19.93
CA ARG A 364 -14.10 -0.53 -20.48
C ARG A 364 -14.06 -1.69 -19.50
N ILE A 365 -15.14 -2.48 -19.46
CA ILE A 365 -15.22 -3.75 -18.74
C ILE A 365 -15.69 -4.83 -19.71
N LEU A 366 -14.96 -5.94 -19.84
CA LEU A 366 -15.40 -7.15 -20.52
C LEU A 366 -16.09 -8.05 -19.49
N TYR A 367 -17.40 -8.27 -19.64
CA TYR A 367 -18.20 -9.07 -18.73
C TYR A 367 -19.16 -9.96 -19.54
N GLN A 368 -19.12 -11.28 -19.29
CA GLN A 368 -19.98 -12.28 -19.97
C GLN A 368 -19.92 -12.20 -21.51
N GLY A 369 -18.76 -11.87 -22.07
CA GLY A 369 -18.56 -11.75 -23.52
C GLY A 369 -18.97 -10.39 -24.11
N GLU A 370 -19.50 -9.47 -23.30
CA GLU A 370 -19.89 -8.14 -23.74
C GLU A 370 -18.89 -7.08 -23.28
N HIS A 371 -18.55 -6.15 -24.17
CA HIS A 371 -17.76 -4.96 -23.85
C HIS A 371 -18.67 -3.84 -23.37
N LEU A 372 -18.61 -3.55 -22.07
CA LEU A 372 -19.28 -2.43 -21.44
C LEU A 372 -18.38 -1.19 -21.55
N HIS A 373 -18.87 -0.16 -22.22
CA HIS A 373 -18.23 1.15 -22.20
C HIS A 373 -18.50 1.86 -20.87
N ILE A 374 -17.45 2.43 -20.27
CA ILE A 374 -17.54 3.23 -19.04
C ILE A 374 -17.20 4.68 -19.41
N PRO A 375 -18.09 5.65 -19.18
CA PRO A 375 -17.96 7.02 -19.69
C PRO A 375 -17.00 7.89 -18.84
N THR A 376 -16.01 7.28 -18.19
CA THR A 376 -15.12 7.98 -17.25
C THR A 376 -14.37 9.12 -17.94
N MET A 377 -13.89 8.88 -19.16
CA MET A 377 -13.05 9.85 -19.88
C MET A 377 -13.87 10.99 -20.49
N GLU A 378 -15.08 10.66 -20.94
CA GLU A 378 -16.07 11.55 -21.55
C GLU A 378 -16.61 12.56 -20.55
N ASN A 379 -16.61 12.23 -19.26
CA ASN A 379 -16.95 13.12 -18.15
C ASN A 379 -15.78 14.01 -17.66
N GLY A 380 -14.66 14.06 -18.39
CA GLY A 380 -13.51 14.92 -18.06
C GLY A 380 -12.64 14.42 -16.91
N PRO A 381 -12.71 13.13 -16.56
CA PRO A 381 -12.76 12.60 -15.19
C PRO A 381 -12.40 13.60 -14.08
N ASN A 382 -13.30 14.56 -13.87
CA ASN A 382 -13.06 15.73 -13.02
C ASN A 382 -12.72 15.34 -11.57
N LEU A 383 -13.43 14.36 -11.01
CA LEU A 383 -13.19 13.91 -9.63
C LEU A 383 -11.86 13.18 -9.51
N THR A 384 -11.56 12.27 -10.44
CA THR A 384 -10.29 11.53 -10.46
C THR A 384 -9.11 12.48 -10.61
N LEU A 385 -9.19 13.47 -11.50
CA LEU A 385 -8.16 14.50 -11.68
C LEU A 385 -8.01 15.38 -10.44
N ARG A 386 -9.12 15.77 -9.78
CA ARG A 386 -9.08 16.54 -8.52
C ARG A 386 -8.37 15.76 -7.43
N PHE A 387 -8.71 14.49 -7.22
CA PHE A 387 -8.01 13.64 -6.25
C PHE A 387 -6.53 13.50 -6.57
N HIS A 388 -6.18 13.20 -7.82
CA HIS A 388 -4.79 13.08 -8.24
C HIS A 388 -4.01 14.36 -7.97
N LYS A 389 -4.56 15.53 -8.33
CA LYS A 389 -3.96 16.83 -8.07
C LYS A 389 -3.78 17.07 -6.57
N THR A 390 -4.82 16.88 -5.76
CA THR A 390 -4.75 17.09 -4.30
C THR A 390 -3.72 16.19 -3.64
N LEU A 391 -3.66 14.90 -4.02
CA LEU A 391 -2.65 13.98 -3.49
C LEU A 391 -1.23 14.38 -3.91
N CYS A 392 -1.04 14.76 -5.18
CA CYS A 392 0.24 15.26 -5.67
C CYS A 392 0.68 16.53 -4.93
N ASP A 393 -0.23 17.48 -4.70
CA ASP A 393 0.05 18.71 -3.97
C ASP A 393 0.49 18.43 -2.52
N ILE A 394 -0.12 17.43 -1.88
CA ILE A 394 0.27 16.98 -0.52
C ILE A 394 1.65 16.30 -0.55
N GLN A 395 1.86 15.36 -1.48
CA GLN A 395 3.05 14.50 -1.50
C GLN A 395 4.31 15.20 -1.98
N TYR A 396 4.18 16.11 -2.95
CA TYR A 396 5.28 16.90 -3.50
C TYR A 396 5.31 18.34 -2.96
N GLY A 397 4.46 18.64 -1.98
CA GLY A 397 4.43 19.92 -1.28
C GLY A 397 5.67 20.14 -0.40
N ASP A 398 5.55 21.05 0.55
CA ASP A 398 6.59 21.36 1.53
C ASP A 398 6.55 20.42 2.75
N GLY A 399 5.82 19.30 2.69
CA GLY A 399 5.69 18.36 3.80
C GLY A 399 4.96 18.92 5.03
N SER A 400 4.29 20.08 4.95
CA SER A 400 3.57 20.68 6.08
C SER A 400 2.25 19.97 6.41
N HIS A 401 1.67 19.23 5.46
CA HIS A 401 0.42 18.50 5.68
C HIS A 401 0.63 17.37 6.68
N GLU A 402 -0.31 17.16 7.60
CA GLU A 402 -0.28 16.12 8.65
C GLU A 402 -0.17 14.66 8.13
N TRP A 403 -0.32 14.47 6.82
CA TRP A 403 -0.19 13.17 6.17
C TRP A 403 1.25 12.87 5.75
N MET A 404 2.11 13.88 5.80
CA MET A 404 3.50 13.77 5.42
C MET A 404 4.35 13.62 6.68
N LEU A 405 5.20 12.60 6.69
CA LEU A 405 6.25 12.43 7.68
C LEU A 405 7.59 12.78 7.02
N PRO A 406 8.27 13.86 7.44
CA PRO A 406 9.62 14.16 6.97
C PRO A 406 10.56 12.98 7.23
N VAL A 407 11.38 12.69 6.21
CA VAL A 407 12.52 11.77 6.35
C VAL A 407 13.64 12.44 7.09
#